data_AF-A0A0S2K375-F1
#
_entry.id   AF-A0A0S2K375-F1
#
_cell.length_a   1.000
_cell.length_b   1.000
_cell.length_c   1.000
_cell.angle_alpha   90.00
_cell.angle_beta   90.00
_cell.angle_gamma   90.00
#
_symmetry.space_group_name_H-M   'P 1'
#
loop_
_entity.id
_entity.type
_entity.pdbx_description
1 polymer ?
#
loop_
_entity_poly.entity_id
_entity_poly.type
_entity_poly.pdbx_seq_one_letter_code
_entity_poly.pdbx_strand_id
1 'polypeptide(L)'
;MSDNKKMAEWMLSQFKKGWLYQEDVAYELEKNHGMDYVYENERNGNLAISKPLLREFRKLTEGTVVWDRYEKAWRQLEEGEKYEGRSEY
;
A
#
# COMPACT_ATOMS: atom_id res chain seq x y z
N MET A 1 3.93 -19.19 6.59
CA MET A 1 3.68 -17.73 6.54
C MET A 1 2.99 -17.45 5.22
N SER A 2 1.93 -16.64 5.19
CA SER A 2 1.28 -16.28 3.91
C SER A 2 2.19 -15.34 3.12
N ASP A 3 2.39 -15.58 1.83
CA ASP A 3 3.30 -14.76 1.00
C ASP A 3 2.90 -13.27 0.99
N ASN A 4 1.61 -12.99 1.11
CA ASN A 4 1.08 -11.63 1.28
C ASN A 4 1.62 -10.90 2.52
N LYS A 5 1.82 -11.62 3.64
CA LYS A 5 2.39 -11.00 4.85
C LYS A 5 3.84 -10.59 4.62
N LYS A 6 4.62 -11.45 3.97
CA LYS A 6 6.03 -11.16 3.64
C LYS A 6 6.14 -9.99 2.66
N MET A 7 5.26 -9.93 1.67
CA MET A 7 5.22 -8.78 0.75
C MET A 7 4.75 -7.50 1.44
N ALA A 8 3.85 -7.58 2.41
CA ALA A 8 3.45 -6.43 3.22
C ALA A 8 4.61 -5.90 4.07
N GLU A 9 5.43 -6.78 4.65
CA GLU A 9 6.67 -6.41 5.34
C GLU A 9 7.69 -5.79 4.37
N TRP A 10 7.78 -6.28 3.13
CA TRP A 10 8.59 -5.65 2.10
C TRP A 10 8.08 -4.26 1.75
N MET A 11 6.77 -4.04 1.57
CA MET A 11 6.20 -2.71 1.31
C MET A 11 6.58 -1.69 2.39
N LEU A 12 6.61 -2.10 3.66
CA LEU A 12 7.08 -1.27 4.77
C LEU A 12 8.52 -0.78 4.59
N SER A 13 9.40 -1.63 4.06
CA SER A 13 10.80 -1.26 3.77
C SER A 13 10.95 -0.30 2.59
N GLN A 14 9.90 -0.12 1.77
CA GLN A 14 9.94 0.74 0.58
C GLN A 14 9.62 2.20 0.88
N PHE A 15 9.26 2.56 2.12
CA PHE A 15 9.04 3.95 2.50
C PHE A 15 10.30 4.78 2.30
N LYS A 16 10.15 5.93 1.63
CA LYS A 16 11.22 6.90 1.41
C LYS A 16 10.78 8.24 1.97
N LYS A 17 11.52 8.76 2.94
CA LYS A 17 11.23 10.05 3.62
C LYS A 17 9.80 10.13 4.18
N GLY A 18 9.29 9.01 4.70
CA GLY A 18 7.94 8.95 5.29
C GLY A 18 6.81 8.72 4.30
N TRP A 19 7.09 8.56 3.00
CA TRP A 19 6.10 8.34 1.95
C TRP A 19 6.32 7.02 1.20
N LEU A 20 5.21 6.44 0.71
CA LEU A 20 5.17 5.26 -0.13
C LEU A 20 4.12 5.43 -1.22
N TYR A 21 4.54 5.67 -2.45
CA TYR A 21 3.63 5.85 -3.59
C TYR A 21 3.09 4.51 -4.05
N GLN A 22 1.76 4.40 -4.20
CA GLN A 22 1.13 3.12 -4.57
C GLN A 22 1.50 2.67 -5.99
N GLU A 23 1.65 3.62 -6.91
CA GLU A 23 2.01 3.32 -8.30
C GLU A 23 3.39 2.68 -8.38
N ASP A 24 4.40 3.29 -7.73
CA ASP A 24 5.77 2.73 -7.67
C ASP A 24 5.78 1.32 -7.10
N VAL A 25 5.03 1.09 -6.02
CA VAL A 25 4.92 -0.23 -5.40
C VAL A 25 4.24 -1.23 -6.33
N ALA A 26 3.16 -0.84 -7.02
CA ALA A 26 2.48 -1.71 -7.96
C ALA A 26 3.41 -2.14 -9.10
N TYR A 27 4.14 -1.20 -9.70
CA TYR A 27 5.11 -1.51 -10.76
C TYR A 27 6.25 -2.40 -10.27
N GLU A 28 6.82 -2.15 -9.09
CA GLU A 28 7.86 -3.01 -8.55
C GLU A 28 7.34 -4.42 -8.22
N LEU A 29 6.09 -4.55 -7.74
CA LEU A 29 5.47 -5.85 -7.52
C LEU A 29 5.27 -6.61 -8.84
N GLU A 30 4.72 -5.97 -9.87
CA GLU A 30 4.57 -6.59 -11.19
C GLU A 30 5.92 -7.02 -11.78
N LYS A 31 6.90 -6.14 -11.74
CA LYS A 31 8.23 -6.38 -12.32
C LYS A 31 8.96 -7.56 -11.68
N ASN A 32 8.86 -7.70 -10.34
CA ASN A 32 9.60 -8.72 -9.60
C ASN A 32 8.80 -10.00 -9.33
N HIS A 33 7.46 -9.92 -9.34
CA HIS A 33 6.57 -11.00 -8.91
C HIS A 33 5.39 -11.26 -9.87
N GLY A 34 5.29 -10.53 -10.99
CA GLY A 34 4.18 -10.66 -11.93
C GLY A 34 2.85 -10.22 -11.32
N MET A 35 1.76 -10.81 -11.81
CA MET A 35 0.39 -10.44 -11.44
C MET A 35 -0.10 -11.03 -10.11
N ASP A 36 0.76 -11.70 -9.34
CA ASP A 36 0.34 -12.38 -8.10
C ASP A 36 -0.10 -11.40 -7.00
N TYR A 37 0.46 -10.18 -7.01
CA TYR A 37 0.23 -9.16 -5.99
C TYR A 37 -0.43 -7.90 -6.53
N VAL A 38 -0.75 -7.88 -7.82
CA VAL A 38 -1.32 -6.74 -8.52
C VAL A 38 -2.44 -7.19 -9.46
N TYR A 39 -3.23 -6.25 -9.93
CA TYR A 39 -4.26 -6.49 -10.93
C TYR A 39 -4.46 -5.23 -11.77
N GLU A 40 -4.92 -5.39 -13.00
CA GLU A 40 -5.38 -4.26 -13.81
C GLU A 40 -6.77 -3.82 -13.34
N ASN A 41 -6.90 -2.55 -12.99
CA ASN A 41 -8.18 -1.98 -12.60
C ASN A 41 -9.09 -1.85 -13.82
N GLU A 42 -10.20 -2.57 -13.82
CA GLU A 42 -11.19 -2.62 -14.92
C GLU A 42 -11.72 -1.26 -15.37
N ARG A 43 -11.73 -0.24 -14.51
CA ARG A 43 -12.24 1.10 -14.85
C ARG A 43 -11.29 1.92 -15.74
N ASN A 44 -9.97 1.73 -15.60
CA ASN A 44 -8.99 2.61 -16.23
C ASN A 44 -7.75 1.88 -16.78
N GLY A 45 -7.65 0.56 -16.60
CA GLY A 45 -6.50 -0.24 -17.00
C GLY A 45 -5.26 -0.02 -16.14
N ASN A 46 -5.34 0.76 -15.06
CA ASN A 46 -4.17 1.05 -14.23
C ASN A 46 -3.84 -0.15 -13.35
N LEU A 47 -2.54 -0.42 -13.20
CA LEU A 47 -2.04 -1.42 -12.27
C LEU A 47 -2.35 -1.02 -10.82
N ALA A 48 -2.94 -1.94 -10.06
CA ALA A 48 -3.35 -1.74 -8.68
C ALA A 48 -2.88 -2.90 -7.80
N ILE A 49 -2.58 -2.63 -6.53
CA ILE A 49 -2.16 -3.65 -5.57
C ILE A 49 -3.35 -4.52 -5.14
N SER A 50 -3.15 -5.83 -5.11
CA SER A 50 -4.17 -6.81 -4.74
C SER A 50 -4.74 -6.56 -3.34
N LYS A 51 -6.05 -6.79 -3.19
CA LYS A 51 -6.75 -6.63 -1.91
C LYS A 51 -6.17 -7.51 -0.78
N PRO A 52 -5.77 -8.78 -1.02
CA PRO A 52 -5.16 -9.61 0.02
C PRO A 52 -3.86 -9.00 0.57
N LEU A 53 -2.99 -8.49 -0.30
CA LEU A 53 -1.75 -7.83 0.11
C LEU A 53 -2.02 -6.56 0.90
N LEU A 54 -2.91 -5.69 0.39
CA LEU A 54 -3.31 -4.46 1.09
C LEU A 54 -3.90 -4.73 2.48
N ARG A 55 -4.62 -5.85 2.66
CA ARG A 55 -5.15 -6.23 3.96
C ARG A 55 -4.06 -6.58 4.95
N GLU A 56 -3.03 -7.32 4.53
CA GLU A 56 -1.90 -7.64 5.41
C GLU A 56 -1.06 -6.37 5.69
N PHE A 57 -0.82 -5.53 4.69
CA PHE A 57 -0.13 -4.24 4.87
C PHE A 57 -0.86 -3.33 5.85
N ARG A 58 -2.19 -3.26 5.78
CA ARG A 58 -3.01 -2.50 6.73
C ARG A 58 -2.79 -2.99 8.17
N LYS A 59 -2.81 -4.30 8.42
CA LYS A 59 -2.61 -4.84 9.77
C LYS A 59 -1.25 -4.45 10.36
N LEU A 60 -0.22 -4.33 9.52
CA LEU A 60 1.12 -3.94 9.96
C LEU A 60 1.27 -2.44 10.22
N THR A 61 0.41 -1.62 9.62
CA THR A 61 0.57 -0.15 9.57
C THR A 61 -0.58 0.63 10.18
N GLU A 62 -1.57 -0.07 10.74
CA GLU A 62 -2.70 0.52 11.45
C GLU A 62 -2.21 1.45 12.57
N GLY A 63 -2.73 2.67 12.60
CA GLY A 63 -2.34 3.68 13.59
C GLY A 63 -0.95 4.30 13.40
N THR A 64 -0.21 3.96 12.34
CA THR A 64 1.13 4.55 12.06
C THR A 64 1.23 5.21 10.69
N VAL A 65 0.42 4.78 9.72
CA VAL A 65 0.37 5.39 8.38
C VAL A 65 -1.05 5.69 7.96
N VAL A 66 -1.23 6.73 7.15
CA VAL A 66 -2.50 7.09 6.52
C VAL A 66 -2.36 7.09 5.01
N TRP A 67 -3.48 6.81 4.32
CA TRP A 67 -3.53 6.91 2.88
C TRP A 67 -3.95 8.31 2.46
N ASP A 68 -3.08 8.99 1.72
CA ASP A 68 -3.37 10.29 1.13
C ASP A 68 -4.01 10.11 -0.25
N ARG A 69 -5.24 10.61 -0.40
CA ARG A 69 -6.00 10.49 -1.66
C ARG A 69 -5.48 11.41 -2.78
N TYR A 70 -4.86 12.54 -2.43
CA TYR A 70 -4.37 13.52 -3.39
C TYR A 70 -3.04 13.05 -3.96
N GLU A 71 -2.13 12.61 -3.08
CA GLU A 71 -0.82 12.07 -3.47
C GLU A 71 -0.89 10.63 -3.98
N LYS A 72 -2.00 9.91 -3.71
CA LYS A 72 -2.12 8.46 -3.98
C LYS A 72 -0.94 7.69 -3.37
N ALA A 73 -0.64 8.01 -2.12
CA ALA A 73 0.48 7.45 -1.39
C ALA A 73 0.10 7.16 0.06
N TRP A 74 0.79 6.23 0.69
CA TRP A 74 0.80 6.14 2.14
C TRP A 74 1.83 7.11 2.69
N ARG A 75 1.47 7.83 3.74
CA ARG A 75 2.40 8.65 4.52
C ARG A 75 2.38 8.23 5.98
N GLN A 76 3.50 8.42 6.67
CA GLN A 76 3.54 8.32 8.11
C GLN A 76 2.62 9.38 8.74
N LEU A 77 1.94 9.00 9.82
CA LEU A 77 1.21 9.95 10.65
C LEU A 77 2.19 10.94 11.29
N GLU A 78 1.79 12.20 11.36
CA GLU A 78 2.56 13.21 12.07
C GLU A 78 2.38 13.10 13.59
N GLU A 79 3.34 13.65 14.33
CA GLU A 79 3.25 13.67 15.80
C GLU A 79 2.02 14.47 16.25
N GLY A 80 1.14 13.80 17.01
CA GLY A 80 -0.11 14.40 17.48
C GLY A 80 -1.28 14.37 16.49
N GLU A 81 -1.07 13.89 15.26
CA GLU A 81 -2.15 13.66 14.31
C GLU A 81 -3.01 12.46 14.76
N LYS A 82 -4.33 12.61 14.70
CA LYS A 82 -5.25 11.52 15.00
C LYS A 82 -5.39 10.60 13.79
N TYR A 83 -5.21 9.31 14.00
CA TYR A 83 -5.54 8.31 12.99
C TYR A 83 -7.06 8.21 12.82
N GLU A 84 -7.59 8.71 11.70
CA GLU A 84 -9.03 8.65 11.39
C GLU A 84 -9.43 7.41 10.58
N GLY A 85 -8.48 6.52 10.29
CA GLY A 85 -8.71 5.38 9.39
C GLY A 85 -8.90 5.83 7.93
N ARG A 86 -9.19 4.87 7.03
CA ARG A 86 -9.70 5.23 5.69
C ARG A 86 -11.20 5.46 5.81
N SER A 87 -11.68 6.60 5.33
CA SER A 87 -13.09 6.82 5.03
C SER A 87 -13.57 5.68 4.14
N GLU A 88 -14.52 4.89 4.62
CA GLU A 88 -15.15 3.80 3.87
C GLU A 88 -15.95 4.44 2.73
N TYR A 89 -15.44 4.34 1.50
CA TYR A 89 -16.17 4.68 0.28
C TYR A 89 -16.35 3.43 -0.58
#